data_AF-A0A947M5X2-F1
#
_entry.id   AF-A0A947M5X2-F1
#
_cell.length_a   1.000
_cell.length_b   1.000
_cell.length_c   1.000
_cell.angle_alpha   90.00
_cell.angle_beta   90.00
_cell.angle_gamma   90.00
#
_symmetry.space_group_name_H-M   'P 1'
#
loop_
_entity.id
_entity.type
_entity.pdbx_description
1 polymer ?
#
loop_
_entity_poly.entity_id
_entity_poly.type
_entity_poly.pdbx_seq_one_letter_code
_entity_poly.pdbx_strand_id
1 'polypeptide(L)'
;MTVLYTPGQLRSAISIAPETYRHWKKALAPLRRGRGHSPCFSSGDLVAVSVIRALAVDMGIRVGALAAISEMLFELCNLSPWAALERAKLVVDVAGARLQLRPELAEIVSDLPLITIPLGPVVARLREQLLAASESSEQTSLLFPPIPVNATASANGGLL
;
A
#
# COMPACT_ATOMS: atom_id res chain seq x y z
N MET A 1 -13.52 6.07 -9.89
CA MET A 1 -12.68 6.78 -8.90
C MET A 1 -11.82 5.74 -8.20
N THR A 2 -10.49 5.89 -8.23
CA THR A 2 -9.55 4.97 -7.58
C THR A 2 -9.30 5.45 -6.14
N VAL A 3 -9.46 4.55 -5.17
CA VAL A 3 -9.11 4.83 -3.77
C VAL A 3 -7.59 4.93 -3.67
N LEU A 4 -7.10 6.01 -3.05
CA LEU A 4 -5.68 6.21 -2.76
C LEU A 4 -5.42 6.01 -1.27
N TYR A 5 -4.23 5.51 -0.96
CA TYR A 5 -3.75 5.22 0.37
C TYR A 5 -2.61 6.16 0.74
N THR A 6 -2.60 6.57 2.00
CA THR A 6 -1.51 7.34 2.59
C THR A 6 -0.28 6.47 2.82
N PRO A 7 0.93 7.07 2.96
CA PRO A 7 2.10 6.34 3.42
C PRO A 7 1.89 5.60 4.75
N GLY A 8 1.04 6.14 5.64
CA GLY A 8 0.69 5.50 6.91
C GLY A 8 -0.11 4.22 6.71
N GLN A 9 -1.19 4.29 5.93
CA GLN A 9 -2.04 3.13 5.60
C GLN A 9 -1.25 2.05 4.87
N LEU A 10 -0.41 2.43 3.90
CA LEU A 10 0.45 1.49 3.18
C LEU A 10 1.35 0.71 4.15
N ARG A 11 2.06 1.40 5.05
CA ARG A 11 2.95 0.75 6.04
C ARG A 11 2.19 -0.15 7.00
N SER A 12 1.02 0.29 7.45
CA SER A 12 0.18 -0.48 8.37
C SER A 12 -0.30 -1.78 7.72
N ALA A 13 -0.83 -1.68 6.49
CA ALA A 13 -1.38 -2.82 5.75
C ALA A 13 -0.34 -3.91 5.46
N ILE A 14 0.92 -3.52 5.23
CA ILE A 14 2.03 -4.45 4.98
C ILE A 14 2.83 -4.79 6.24
N SER A 15 2.47 -4.23 7.40
CA SER A 15 3.14 -4.45 8.68
C SER A 15 4.66 -4.17 8.66
N ILE A 16 5.09 -3.01 8.13
CA ILE A 16 6.50 -2.57 8.22
C ILE A 16 6.69 -1.40 9.18
N ALA A 17 7.83 -1.42 9.88
CA ALA A 17 8.22 -0.34 10.78
C ALA A 17 8.47 0.99 10.01
N PRO A 18 8.27 2.15 10.65
CA PRO A 18 8.56 3.46 10.05
C PRO A 18 10.00 3.58 9.53
N GLU A 19 10.96 3.01 10.24
CA GLU A 19 12.38 3.05 9.87
C GLU A 19 12.67 2.24 8.60
N THR A 20 12.10 1.03 8.51
CA THR A 20 12.15 0.19 7.29
C THR A 20 11.61 0.95 6.09
N TYR A 21 10.46 1.61 6.26
CA TYR A 21 9.87 2.43 5.19
C TYR A 21 10.77 3.61 4.79
N ARG A 22 11.35 4.34 5.77
CA ARG A 22 12.28 5.44 5.47
C ARG A 22 13.51 4.96 4.72
N HIS A 23 14.05 3.79 5.09
CA HIS A 23 15.18 3.18 4.39
C HIS A 23 14.78 2.80 2.96
N TRP A 24 13.66 2.09 2.78
CA TRP A 24 13.19 1.69 1.44
C TRP A 24 12.84 2.88 0.57
N LYS A 25 12.27 3.95 1.13
CA LYS A 25 11.97 5.19 0.38
C LYS A 25 13.22 5.84 -0.22
N LYS A 26 14.40 5.63 0.37
CA LYS A 26 15.68 6.10 -0.20
C LYS A 26 16.13 5.23 -1.37
N ALA A 27 15.87 3.93 -1.31
CA ALA A 27 16.34 2.95 -2.31
C ALA A 27 15.36 2.75 -3.49
N LEU A 28 14.05 2.87 -3.25
CA LEU A 28 13.00 2.55 -4.21
C LEU A 28 12.33 3.82 -4.70
N ALA A 29 12.59 4.20 -5.96
CA ALA A 29 12.02 5.40 -6.58
C ALA A 29 10.48 5.49 -6.47
N PRO A 30 9.70 4.40 -6.67
CA PRO A 30 8.23 4.47 -6.56
C PRO A 30 7.69 4.87 -5.19
N LEU A 31 8.48 4.71 -4.11
CA LEU A 31 8.08 5.12 -2.75
C LEU A 31 8.26 6.62 -2.49
N ARG A 32 8.93 7.34 -3.39
CA ARG A 32 9.22 8.78 -3.25
C ARG A 32 8.06 9.69 -3.69
N ARG A 33 6.84 9.16 -3.74
CA ARG A 33 5.63 9.89 -4.17
C ARG A 33 5.05 10.78 -3.06
N GLY A 34 4.53 11.94 -3.47
CA GLY A 34 3.81 12.89 -2.61
C GLY A 34 4.69 13.63 -1.59
N ARG A 35 4.15 14.71 -1.03
CA ARG A 35 4.71 15.40 0.15
C ARG A 35 3.82 15.11 1.36
N GLY A 36 4.43 14.78 2.49
CA GLY A 36 3.71 14.61 3.76
C GLY A 36 2.87 13.32 3.84
N HIS A 37 1.65 13.45 4.36
CA HIS A 37 0.75 12.34 4.70
C HIS A 37 -0.40 12.17 3.71
N SER A 38 -0.37 12.88 2.57
CA SER A 38 -1.45 12.82 1.59
C SER A 38 -1.56 11.44 0.93
N PRO A 39 -2.78 10.97 0.59
CA PRO A 39 -2.96 9.74 -0.19
C PRO A 39 -2.27 9.83 -1.54
N CYS A 40 -1.38 8.89 -1.84
CA CYS A 40 -0.58 8.89 -3.08
C CYS A 40 -0.28 7.50 -3.63
N PHE A 41 -0.71 6.44 -2.95
CA PHE A 41 -0.52 5.06 -3.35
C PHE A 41 -1.82 4.44 -3.80
N SER A 42 -1.82 3.72 -4.91
CA SER A 42 -2.95 2.92 -5.36
C SER A 42 -3.02 1.57 -4.62
N SER A 43 -4.06 0.80 -4.88
CA SER A 43 -4.14 -0.59 -4.45
C SER A 43 -3.04 -1.48 -5.07
N GLY A 44 -2.65 -1.23 -6.33
CA GLY A 44 -1.54 -1.93 -6.98
C GLY A 44 -0.20 -1.69 -6.29
N ASP A 45 0.02 -0.45 -5.81
CA ASP A 45 1.23 -0.11 -5.03
C ASP A 45 1.31 -0.92 -3.72
N LEU A 46 0.18 -1.18 -3.05
CA LEU A 46 0.16 -2.00 -1.84
C LEU A 46 0.62 -3.44 -2.13
N VAL A 47 0.20 -4.01 -3.26
CA VAL A 47 0.63 -5.35 -3.69
C VAL A 47 2.12 -5.34 -4.03
N ALA A 48 2.57 -4.35 -4.79
CA ALA A 48 3.97 -4.19 -5.16
C ALA A 48 4.87 -4.09 -3.91
N VAL A 49 4.51 -3.28 -2.91
CA VAL A 49 5.30 -3.18 -1.68
C VAL A 49 5.20 -4.45 -0.83
N SER A 50 4.08 -5.16 -0.85
CA SER A 50 3.98 -6.46 -0.17
C SER A 50 4.92 -7.50 -0.77
N VAL A 51 5.06 -7.49 -2.10
CA VAL A 51 6.06 -8.30 -2.82
C VAL A 51 7.48 -7.90 -2.42
N ILE A 52 7.79 -6.59 -2.41
CA ILE A 52 9.09 -6.10 -1.94
C ILE A 52 9.37 -6.56 -0.51
N ARG A 53 8.36 -6.54 0.38
CA ARG A 53 8.50 -7.03 1.75
C ARG A 53 8.80 -8.52 1.78
N ALA A 54 8.08 -9.34 1.02
CA ALA A 54 8.35 -10.77 0.97
C ALA A 54 9.80 -11.04 0.51
N LEU A 55 10.26 -10.36 -0.54
CA LEU A 55 11.62 -10.50 -1.05
C LEU A 55 12.66 -9.99 -0.04
N ALA A 56 12.45 -8.81 0.56
CA ALA A 56 13.46 -8.17 1.38
C ALA A 56 13.52 -8.67 2.82
N VAL A 57 12.36 -8.95 3.42
CA VAL A 57 12.23 -9.33 4.82
C VAL A 57 12.18 -10.84 4.96
N ASP A 58 11.31 -11.50 4.20
CA ASP A 58 11.08 -12.93 4.38
C ASP A 58 12.16 -13.77 3.67
N MET A 59 12.72 -13.29 2.54
CA MET A 59 13.81 -13.96 1.78
C MET A 59 15.19 -13.32 1.95
N GLY A 60 15.30 -12.22 2.69
CA GLY A 60 16.59 -11.57 2.99
C GLY A 60 17.27 -10.87 1.80
N ILE A 61 16.56 -10.59 0.71
CA ILE A 61 17.15 -9.90 -0.45
C ILE A 61 17.38 -8.43 -0.12
N ARG A 62 18.60 -7.94 -0.34
CA ARG A 62 18.91 -6.53 -0.10
C ARG A 62 18.02 -5.62 -0.95
N VAL A 63 17.35 -4.66 -0.31
CA VAL A 63 16.43 -3.73 -1.01
C VAL A 63 17.11 -2.97 -2.16
N GLY A 64 18.42 -2.70 -2.07
CA GLY A 64 19.18 -2.10 -3.15
C GLY A 64 19.24 -2.95 -4.43
N ALA A 65 19.19 -4.29 -4.32
CA ALA A 65 19.08 -5.17 -5.49
C ALA A 65 17.67 -5.13 -6.11
N LEU A 66 16.65 -4.86 -5.29
CA LEU A 66 15.26 -4.73 -5.75
C LEU A 66 14.98 -3.38 -6.43
N ALA A 67 15.87 -2.39 -6.27
CA ALA A 67 15.71 -1.06 -6.86
C ALA A 67 15.55 -1.13 -8.39
N ALA A 68 16.36 -1.96 -9.05
CA ALA A 68 16.37 -2.12 -10.51
C ALA A 68 15.04 -2.64 -11.09
N ILE A 69 14.28 -3.41 -10.31
CA ILE A 69 12.98 -3.98 -10.72
C ILE A 69 11.79 -3.22 -10.15
N SER A 70 12.03 -2.25 -9.25
CA SER A 70 10.96 -1.64 -8.45
C SER A 70 9.95 -0.84 -9.27
N GLU A 71 10.40 -0.08 -10.27
CA GLU A 71 9.50 0.71 -11.12
C GLU A 71 8.57 -0.21 -11.92
N MET A 72 9.14 -1.19 -12.62
CA MET A 72 8.39 -2.19 -13.39
C MET A 72 7.43 -3.00 -12.48
N LEU A 73 7.83 -3.34 -11.25
CA LEU A 73 6.94 -4.03 -10.31
C LEU A 73 5.69 -3.21 -9.99
N PHE A 74 5.88 -1.93 -9.66
CA PHE A 74 4.77 -1.04 -9.34
C PHE A 74 3.88 -0.83 -10.56
N GLU A 75 4.46 -0.64 -11.74
CA GLU A 75 3.69 -0.52 -12.99
C GLU A 75 2.85 -1.77 -13.27
N LEU A 76 3.45 -2.96 -13.23
CA LEU A 76 2.75 -4.23 -13.46
C LEU A 76 1.58 -4.43 -12.49
N CYS A 77 1.78 -4.14 -11.20
CA CYS A 77 0.72 -4.24 -10.19
C CYS A 77 -0.38 -3.18 -10.38
N ASN A 78 -0.06 -2.03 -10.99
CA ASN A 78 -1.01 -0.96 -11.23
C ASN A 78 -1.83 -1.13 -12.52
N LEU A 79 -1.28 -1.83 -13.51
CA LEU A 79 -1.99 -2.15 -14.76
C LEU A 79 -3.10 -3.18 -14.56
N SER A 80 -3.03 -3.98 -13.50
CA SER A 80 -3.96 -5.08 -13.24
C SER A 80 -4.88 -4.80 -12.06
N PRO A 81 -6.20 -5.03 -12.18
CA PRO A 81 -7.09 -4.94 -11.02
C PRO A 81 -6.77 -6.05 -10.02
N TRP A 82 -7.04 -5.81 -8.73
CA TRP A 82 -6.77 -6.78 -7.65
C TRP A 82 -7.37 -8.16 -7.89
N ALA A 83 -8.58 -8.25 -8.45
CA ALA A 83 -9.20 -9.53 -8.78
C ALA A 83 -8.41 -10.33 -9.82
N ALA A 84 -7.71 -9.66 -10.74
CA ALA A 84 -6.81 -10.32 -11.69
C ALA A 84 -5.50 -10.75 -11.02
N LEU A 85 -4.92 -9.87 -10.19
CA LEU A 85 -3.71 -10.18 -9.42
C LEU A 85 -3.93 -11.38 -8.49
N GLU A 86 -5.10 -11.51 -7.88
CA GLU A 86 -5.44 -12.61 -6.98
C GLU A 86 -5.39 -14.01 -7.64
N ARG A 87 -5.54 -14.07 -8.96
CA ARG A 87 -5.44 -15.30 -9.77
C ARG A 87 -4.13 -15.38 -10.57
N ALA A 88 -3.14 -14.59 -10.16
CA ALA A 88 -1.86 -14.47 -10.83
C ALA A 88 -0.73 -14.86 -9.88
N LYS A 89 0.42 -15.12 -10.49
CA LYS A 89 1.71 -15.19 -9.82
C LYS A 89 2.68 -14.22 -10.46
N LEU A 90 3.57 -13.69 -9.64
CA LEU A 90 4.68 -12.89 -10.09
C LEU A 90 5.92 -13.77 -10.19
N VAL A 91 6.55 -13.78 -11.36
CA VAL A 91 7.83 -14.42 -11.62
C VAL A 91 8.91 -13.35 -11.62
N VAL A 92 9.92 -13.53 -10.78
CA VAL A 92 10.97 -12.55 -10.51
C VAL A 92 12.33 -13.16 -10.83
N ASP A 93 13.01 -12.53 -11.79
CA ASP A 93 14.44 -12.71 -12.03
C ASP A 93 15.18 -11.49 -11.48
N VAL A 94 15.74 -11.63 -10.27
CA VAL A 94 16.44 -10.53 -9.60
C VAL A 94 17.77 -10.22 -10.30
N ALA A 95 18.47 -11.23 -10.81
CA ALA A 95 19.79 -11.07 -11.42
C ALA A 95 19.69 -10.40 -12.79
N GLY A 96 18.74 -10.84 -13.62
CA GLY A 96 18.44 -10.24 -14.92
C GLY A 96 17.54 -9.01 -14.87
N ALA A 97 17.08 -8.61 -13.68
CA ALA A 97 16.14 -7.52 -13.43
C ALA A 97 14.84 -7.63 -14.26
N ARG A 98 14.22 -8.82 -14.29
CA ARG A 98 13.00 -9.09 -15.06
C ARG A 98 11.84 -9.48 -14.16
N LEU A 99 10.65 -9.06 -14.56
CA LEU A 99 9.39 -9.37 -13.89
C LEU A 99 8.36 -9.80 -14.90
N GLN A 100 7.57 -10.81 -14.54
CA GLN A 100 6.44 -11.25 -15.37
C GLN A 100 5.25 -11.61 -14.48
N LEU A 101 4.10 -11.01 -14.77
CA LEU A 101 2.82 -11.51 -14.28
C LEU A 101 2.38 -12.67 -15.16
N ARG A 102 2.04 -13.80 -14.54
CA ARG A 102 1.52 -14.98 -15.21
C ARG A 102 0.24 -15.43 -14.50
N PRO A 103 -0.68 -16.11 -15.21
CA PRO A 103 -1.76 -16.84 -14.53
C PRO A 103 -1.16 -17.79 -13.48
N GLU A 104 -1.83 -17.95 -12.35
CA GLU A 104 -1.31 -18.71 -11.21
C GLU A 104 -0.89 -20.15 -11.59
N LEU A 105 -1.69 -20.81 -12.42
CA LEU A 105 -1.46 -22.19 -12.86
C LEU A 105 -0.57 -22.31 -14.11
N ALA A 106 -0.14 -21.20 -14.73
CA ALA A 106 0.69 -21.27 -15.93
C ALA A 106 2.07 -21.86 -15.63
N GLU A 107 2.54 -22.82 -16.43
CA GLU A 107 3.87 -23.40 -16.23
C GLU A 107 4.98 -22.36 -16.42
N ILE A 108 6.10 -22.58 -15.72
CA ILE A 108 7.31 -21.76 -15.84
C ILE A 108 8.45 -22.70 -16.18
N VAL A 109 9.07 -22.49 -17.35
CA VAL A 109 10.27 -23.18 -17.78
C VAL A 109 11.39 -22.16 -17.88
N SER A 110 12.50 -22.41 -17.19
CA SER A 110 13.65 -21.50 -17.14
C SER A 110 14.91 -22.28 -16.78
N ASP A 111 15.99 -22.00 -17.51
CA ASP A 111 17.33 -22.49 -17.19
C ASP A 111 18.06 -21.59 -16.16
N LEU A 112 17.40 -20.51 -15.73
CA LEU A 112 17.89 -19.56 -14.74
C LEU A 112 17.08 -19.66 -13.44
N PRO A 113 17.69 -19.35 -12.27
CA PRO A 113 16.99 -19.31 -11.00
C PRO A 113 15.94 -18.20 -10.99
N LEU A 114 14.69 -18.56 -10.64
CA LEU A 114 13.57 -17.64 -10.56
C LEU A 114 12.90 -17.73 -9.20
N ILE A 115 12.38 -16.60 -8.72
CA ILE A 115 11.52 -16.54 -7.55
C ILE A 115 10.08 -16.41 -8.04
N THR A 116 9.19 -17.28 -7.57
CA THR A 116 7.77 -17.23 -7.90
C THR A 116 6.96 -16.87 -6.66
N ILE A 117 6.12 -15.84 -6.77
CA ILE A 117 5.30 -15.34 -5.67
C ILE A 117 3.82 -15.45 -6.09
N PRO A 118 3.02 -16.35 -5.48
CA PRO A 118 1.58 -16.35 -5.70
C PRO A 118 0.98 -15.07 -5.10
N LEU A 119 0.18 -14.35 -5.89
CA LEU A 119 -0.37 -13.06 -5.47
C LEU A 119 -1.74 -13.18 -4.80
N GLY A 120 -2.43 -14.33 -4.96
CA GLY A 120 -3.69 -14.62 -4.26
C GLY A 120 -3.61 -14.37 -2.75
N PRO A 121 -2.70 -15.05 -2.02
CA PRO A 121 -2.53 -14.86 -0.57
C PRO A 121 -2.13 -13.43 -0.19
N VAL A 122 -1.35 -12.75 -1.05
CA VAL A 122 -0.90 -11.37 -0.82
C VAL A 122 -2.09 -10.41 -0.87
N VAL A 123 -2.92 -10.52 -1.91
CA VAL A 123 -4.12 -9.68 -2.09
C VAL A 123 -5.15 -9.96 -1.02
N ALA A 124 -5.38 -11.23 -0.66
CA ALA A 124 -6.31 -11.63 0.39
C ALA A 124 -5.93 -11.00 1.75
N ARG A 125 -4.66 -11.15 2.16
CA ARG A 125 -4.15 -10.53 3.40
C ARG A 125 -4.30 -9.01 3.38
N LEU A 126 -3.97 -8.35 2.26
CA LEU A 126 -4.12 -6.90 2.15
C LEU A 126 -5.57 -6.45 2.32
N ARG A 127 -6.54 -7.18 1.75
CA ARG A 127 -7.97 -6.88 1.94
C ARG A 127 -8.37 -6.98 3.40
N GLU A 128 -7.99 -8.06 4.08
CA GLU A 128 -8.28 -8.25 5.51
C GLU A 128 -7.71 -7.11 6.35
N GLN A 129 -6.45 -6.73 6.12
CA GLN A 129 -5.80 -5.65 6.85
C GLN A 129 -6.45 -4.29 6.61
N LEU A 130 -6.87 -4.01 5.37
CA LEU A 130 -7.56 -2.76 5.05
C LEU A 130 -8.97 -2.72 5.66
N LEU A 131 -9.69 -3.83 5.67
CA LEU A 131 -11.00 -3.93 6.29
C LEU A 131 -10.92 -3.73 7.81
N ALA A 132 -9.99 -4.41 8.47
CA ALA A 132 -9.75 -4.25 9.91
C ALA A 132 -9.33 -2.81 10.28
N ALA A 133 -8.53 -2.14 9.43
CA ALA A 133 -8.18 -0.75 9.64
C ALA A 133 -9.38 0.20 9.54
N SER A 134 -10.34 -0.09 8.65
CA SER A 134 -11.59 0.67 8.54
C SER A 134 -12.49 0.50 9.76
N GLU A 135 -12.56 -0.71 10.33
CA GLU A 135 -13.34 -0.99 11.55
C GLU A 135 -12.74 -0.31 12.79
N SER A 136 -11.41 -0.21 12.87
CA SER A 136 -10.70 0.46 13.99
C SER A 136 -10.81 1.98 14.01
N SER A 137 -11.44 2.59 13.01
CA SER A 137 -11.73 4.03 12.97
C SER A 137 -12.96 4.38 13.82
N GLU A 138 -13.15 3.70 14.95
CA GLU A 138 -14.12 4.11 15.97
C GLU A 138 -13.72 5.50 16.47
N GLN A 139 -14.50 6.48 16.02
CA GLN A 139 -14.67 7.83 16.53
C GLN A 139 -13.75 8.16 17.72
N THR A 140 -12.63 8.86 17.44
CA THR A 140 -11.86 9.56 18.48
C THR A 140 -12.86 10.37 19.29
N SER A 141 -13.08 9.98 20.55
CA SER A 141 -13.86 10.80 21.47
C SER A 141 -13.22 12.17 21.49
N LEU A 142 -13.97 13.18 21.02
CA LEU A 142 -13.52 14.55 21.06
C LEU A 142 -13.21 14.85 22.53
N LEU A 143 -11.96 15.19 22.84
CA LEU A 143 -11.54 15.62 24.19
C LEU A 143 -12.16 16.97 24.58
N PHE A 144 -12.93 17.57 23.68
CA PHE A 144 -13.63 18.82 23.90
C PHE A 144 -15.14 18.56 23.89
N PRO A 145 -15.84 18.76 25.01
CA PRO A 145 -17.29 18.78 24.99
C PRO A 145 -17.78 19.90 24.06
N PRO A 146 -18.85 19.68 23.28
CA PRO A 146 -19.43 20.72 22.44
C PRO A 146 -19.87 21.90 23.33
N ILE A 147 -19.35 23.09 23.04
CA ILE A 147 -19.77 24.32 23.70
C ILE A 147 -21.03 24.82 22.98
N PRO A 148 -22.19 24.93 23.66
CA PRO A 148 -23.38 25.48 23.05
C PRO A 148 -23.16 26.94 22.68
N VAL A 149 -23.30 27.27 21.40
CA VAL A 149 -23.45 28.65 20.94
C VAL A 149 -24.88 29.09 21.25
N ASN A 150 -25.05 29.81 22.35
CA ASN A 150 -26.29 30.54 22.59
C ASN A 150 -26.40 31.61 21.50
N ALA A 151 -27.27 31.37 20.52
CA ALA A 151 -27.75 32.39 19.62
C ALA A 151 -28.60 33.37 20.45
N THR A 152 -27.97 34.38 21.06
CA THR A 152 -28.70 35.53 21.57
C THR A 152 -29.20 36.34 20.38
N ALA A 153 -30.41 36.01 19.94
CA ALA A 153 -31.30 36.97 19.35
C ALA A 153 -31.58 38.04 20.41
N SER A 154 -31.06 39.25 20.22
CA SER A 154 -31.62 40.45 20.86
C SER A 154 -32.32 41.27 19.78
N ALA A 155 -33.53 40.84 19.46
CA ALA A 155 -34.60 41.78 19.15
C ALA A 155 -35.31 42.08 20.47
N ASN A 156 -35.34 43.34 20.87
CA ASN A 156 -36.53 43.97 21.46
C ASN A 156 -36.30 45.46 21.58
N GLY A 157 -37.12 46.23 20.85
CA GLY A 157 -37.20 47.67 20.99
C GLY A 157 -38.11 48.09 22.15
N GLY A 158 -38.04 49.38 22.47
CA GLY A 158 -39.23 50.17 22.79
C GLY A 158 -39.42 50.62 24.24
N LEU A 159 -39.38 51.95 24.38
CA LEU A 159 -40.08 52.83 25.33
C LEU A 159 -39.45 53.04 26.72
N LEU A 160 -38.90 54.24 26.94
CA LEU A 160 -39.63 55.39 27.52
C LEU A 160 -39.20 56.69 26.82
#